data_AF-W3AKU7-F1
#
_entry.id   AF-W3AKU7-F1
#
_cell.length_a   1.000
_cell.length_b   1.000
_cell.length_c   1.000
_cell.angle_alpha   90.00
_cell.angle_beta   90.00
_cell.angle_gamma   90.00
#
_symmetry.space_group_name_H-M   'P 1'
#
loop_
_entity.id
_entity.type
_entity.pdbx_description
1 polymer ?
#
loop_
_entity_poly.entity_id
_entity_poly.type
_entity_poly.pdbx_seq_one_letter_code
_entity_poly.pdbx_strand_id
1 'polypeptide(L)'
;MTLEEALKMIEKLENENKALKKELEYYRNRKVSGRKKHDDKWLQKYRDFEILYESGKTMVEIVEMSDFSRRTAYRFKEYYDRIHGGERE
;
A
#
# COMPACT_ATOMS: atom_id res chain seq x y z
N MET A 1 36.21 -17.69 8.63
CA MET A 1 35.92 -16.30 8.99
C MET A 1 36.85 -15.90 10.10
N THR A 2 37.88 -15.13 9.77
CA THR A 2 38.81 -14.57 10.74
C THR A 2 38.26 -13.24 11.28
N LEU A 3 38.80 -12.77 12.41
CA LEU A 3 38.40 -11.49 13.01
C LEU A 3 38.57 -10.32 12.03
N GLU A 4 39.65 -10.32 11.24
CA GLU A 4 39.89 -9.30 10.21
C GLU A 4 38.88 -9.33 9.07
N GLU A 5 38.48 -10.52 8.61
CA GLU A 5 37.45 -10.67 7.58
C GLU A 5 36.10 -10.16 8.09
N ALA A 6 35.77 -10.45 9.35
CA ALA A 6 34.55 -9.96 9.99
C ALA A 6 34.53 -8.43 10.08
N LEU A 7 35.65 -7.81 10.48
CA LEU A 7 35.77 -6.35 10.57
C LEU A 7 35.64 -5.68 9.19
N LYS A 8 36.27 -6.23 8.15
CA LYS A 8 36.15 -5.72 6.76
C LYS A 8 34.71 -5.83 6.23
N MET A 9 34.00 -6.90 6.61
CA MET A 9 32.61 -7.08 6.20
C MET A 9 31.67 -6.11 6.92
N ILE A 10 31.91 -5.83 8.20
CA ILE A 10 31.17 -4.82 8.97
C ILE A 10 31.38 -3.43 8.33
N GLU A 11 32.62 -3.04 8.06
CA GLU A 11 32.92 -1.73 7.44
C GLU A 11 32.25 -1.57 6.07
N LYS A 12 32.26 -2.63 5.26
CA LYS A 12 31.57 -2.64 3.97
C LYS A 12 30.05 -2.44 4.13
N LEU A 13 29.44 -3.19 5.06
CA LEU A 13 28.00 -3.11 5.32
C LEU A 13 27.57 -1.76 5.93
N GLU A 14 28.43 -1.14 6.73
CA GLU A 14 28.17 0.20 7.27
C GLU A 14 28.17 1.26 6.17
N ASN A 15 29.11 1.18 5.23
CA ASN A 15 29.16 2.06 4.07
C ASN A 15 27.95 1.87 3.15
N GLU A 16 27.56 0.62 2.89
CA GLU A 16 26.35 0.29 2.12
C GLU A 16 25.08 0.80 2.83
N ASN A 17 24.94 0.58 4.14
CA ASN A 17 23.82 1.11 4.93
C ASN A 17 23.75 2.65 4.85
N LYS A 18 24.89 3.33 4.90
CA LYS A 18 24.95 4.79 4.82
C LYS A 18 24.52 5.29 3.44
N ALA A 19 24.89 4.59 2.37
CA ALA A 19 24.45 4.91 1.01
C ALA A 19 22.94 4.69 0.84
N LEU A 20 22.43 3.54 1.29
CA LEU A 20 21.00 3.19 1.23
C LEU A 20 20.13 4.18 2.02
N LYS A 21 20.59 4.63 3.19
CA LYS A 21 19.88 5.65 3.98
C LYS A 21 19.75 6.99 3.23
N LYS A 22 20.81 7.42 2.54
CA LYS A 22 20.78 8.65 1.72
C LYS A 22 19.85 8.51 0.52
N GLU A 23 19.83 7.36 -0.12
CA GLU A 23 18.93 7.08 -1.24
C GLU A 23 17.47 7.05 -0.80
N LEU A 24 17.16 6.44 0.36
CA LEU A 24 15.84 6.50 0.97
C LEU A 24 15.41 7.93 1.30
N GLU A 25 16.32 8.74 1.84
CA GLU A 25 16.06 10.15 2.13
C GLU A 25 15.80 10.95 0.85
N TYR A 26 16.56 10.69 -0.22
CA TYR A 26 16.33 11.26 -1.55
C TYR A 26 14.93 10.91 -2.08
N TYR A 27 14.53 9.64 -2.03
CA TYR A 27 13.20 9.23 -2.49
C TYR A 27 12.06 9.75 -1.60
N ARG A 28 12.28 9.87 -0.30
CA ARG A 28 11.30 10.43 0.64
C ARG A 28 11.08 11.92 0.42
N ASN A 29 12.14 12.67 0.14
CA ASN A 29 12.10 14.12 -0.04
C ASN A 29 11.82 14.55 -1.48
N ARG A 30 11.90 13.62 -2.43
CA ARG A 30 11.53 13.88 -3.83
C ARG A 30 10.04 14.18 -3.91
N LYS A 31 9.69 15.44 -4.23
CA LYS A 31 8.34 15.78 -4.68
C LYS A 31 8.01 14.91 -5.89
N VAL A 32 7.12 13.95 -5.72
CA VAL A 32 6.58 13.13 -6.82
C VAL A 32 5.67 14.06 -7.64
N SER A 33 6.26 14.81 -8.56
CA SER A 33 5.49 15.58 -9.54
C SER A 33 4.77 14.58 -10.45
N GLY A 34 3.47 14.39 -10.23
CA GLY A 34 2.64 13.43 -10.96
C GLY A 34 1.29 13.16 -10.29
N ARG A 35 0.43 12.39 -10.96
CA ARG A 35 -0.79 11.83 -10.36
C ARG A 35 -0.38 10.98 -9.17
N LYS A 36 -0.79 11.34 -7.96
CA LYS A 36 -0.59 10.47 -6.79
C LYS A 36 -1.23 9.11 -7.09
N LYS A 37 -0.42 8.04 -7.12
CA LYS A 37 -0.93 6.66 -7.06
C LYS A 37 -1.81 6.60 -5.82
N HIS A 38 -3.00 5.99 -5.94
CA HIS A 38 -4.04 5.89 -4.92
C HIS A 38 -3.52 6.24 -3.51
N ASP A 39 -3.85 7.45 -3.03
CA ASP A 39 -3.38 7.97 -1.74
C ASP A 39 -3.66 6.96 -0.61
N ASP A 40 -2.88 7.00 0.48
CA ASP A 40 -3.08 6.16 1.67
C ASP A 40 -4.54 6.20 2.18
N LYS A 41 -5.19 7.37 2.06
CA LYS A 41 -6.60 7.57 2.39
C LYS A 41 -7.55 6.76 1.51
N TRP A 42 -7.23 6.60 0.22
CA TRP A 42 -8.02 5.78 -0.70
C TRP A 42 -7.88 4.31 -0.34
N LEU A 43 -6.65 3.85 -0.07
CA LEU A 43 -6.39 2.47 0.31
C LEU A 43 -7.09 2.11 1.62
N GLN A 44 -7.10 3.02 2.59
CA GLN A 44 -7.83 2.82 3.85
C GLN A 44 -9.33 2.64 3.61
N LYS A 45 -9.98 3.56 2.88
CA LYS A 45 -11.40 3.45 2.52
C LYS A 45 -11.73 2.17 1.75
N TYR A 46 -10.82 1.73 0.87
CA TYR A 46 -10.98 0.48 0.13
C TYR A 46 -10.91 -0.74 1.04
N ARG A 47 -9.96 -0.79 1.99
CA ARG A 47 -9.87 -1.88 2.98
C ARG A 47 -11.12 -1.94 3.86
N ASP A 48 -11.63 -0.78 4.29
CA ASP A 48 -12.87 -0.72 5.07
C ASP A 48 -14.07 -1.25 4.26
N PHE A 49 -14.14 -0.90 2.96
CA PHE A 49 -15.12 -1.47 2.04
C PHE A 49 -14.96 -2.99 1.91
N GLU A 50 -13.75 -3.49 1.67
CA GLU A 50 -13.43 -4.90 1.44
C GLU A 50 -13.87 -5.77 2.63
N ILE A 51 -13.52 -5.37 3.85
CA ILE A 51 -13.93 -6.07 5.08
C ILE A 51 -15.46 -6.16 5.17
N LEU A 52 -16.18 -5.07 4.91
CA LEU A 52 -17.64 -5.08 4.99
C LEU A 52 -18.27 -5.91 3.87
N TYR A 53 -17.71 -5.85 2.66
CA TYR A 53 -18.21 -6.61 1.51
C TYR A 53 -18.00 -8.11 1.68
N GLU A 54 -16.83 -8.54 2.17
CA GLU A 54 -16.54 -9.94 2.49
C GLU A 54 -17.33 -10.47 3.68
N SER A 55 -17.72 -9.60 4.61
CA SER A 55 -18.66 -9.95 5.69
C SER A 55 -20.11 -10.17 5.21
N GLY A 56 -20.37 -10.07 3.91
CA GLY A 56 -21.67 -10.34 3.29
C GLY A 56 -22.66 -9.17 3.36
N LYS A 57 -22.19 -7.96 3.69
CA LYS A 57 -23.06 -6.78 3.78
C LYS A 57 -23.43 -6.26 2.40
N THR A 58 -24.65 -5.75 2.29
CA THR A 58 -25.15 -5.16 1.05
C THR A 58 -24.49 -3.81 0.77
N MET A 59 -24.49 -3.39 -0.49
CA MET A 59 -23.92 -2.10 -0.89
C MET A 59 -24.58 -0.91 -0.18
N VAL A 60 -25.85 -1.03 0.19
CA VAL A 60 -26.58 0.04 0.91
C VAL A 60 -26.05 0.13 2.34
N GLU A 61 -25.97 -1.00 3.05
CA GLU A 61 -25.46 -1.03 4.42
C GLU A 61 -24.00 -0.54 4.48
N ILE A 62 -23.16 -0.95 3.53
CA ILE A 62 -21.77 -0.49 3.43
C ILE A 62 -21.69 1.03 3.32
N VAL A 63 -22.53 1.64 2.50
CA VAL A 63 -22.57 3.10 2.32
C VAL A 63 -23.07 3.80 3.59
N GLU A 64 -23.99 3.20 4.33
CA GLU A 64 -24.51 3.77 5.58
C GLU A 64 -23.52 3.69 6.75
N MET A 65 -22.68 2.65 6.81
CA MET A 65 -21.68 2.49 7.88
C MET A 65 -20.34 3.19 7.59
N SER A 66 -20.13 3.68 6.37
CA SER A 66 -18.83 4.21 5.94
C SER A 66 -18.83 5.72 5.71
N ASP A 67 -17.64 6.30 5.56
CA ASP A 67 -17.45 7.73 5.31
C ASP A 67 -17.45 8.11 3.81
N PHE A 68 -17.80 7.17 2.93
CA PHE A 68 -17.68 7.33 1.48
C PHE A 68 -19.02 7.25 0.75
N SER A 69 -19.11 7.98 -0.36
CA SER A 69 -20.36 8.05 -1.13
C SER A 69 -20.73 6.71 -1.76
N ARG A 70 -22.03 6.54 -2.07
CA ARG A 70 -22.54 5.42 -2.87
C ARG A 70 -21.71 5.21 -4.14
N ARG A 71 -21.40 6.28 -4.87
CA ARG A 71 -20.56 6.21 -6.08
C ARG A 71 -19.19 5.59 -5.80
N THR A 72 -18.58 5.93 -4.67
CA THR A 72 -17.28 5.36 -4.27
C THR A 72 -17.40 3.86 -3.98
N ALA A 73 -18.45 3.45 -3.27
CA ALA A 73 -18.71 2.05 -2.96
C ALA A 73 -18.84 1.19 -4.24
N TYR A 74 -19.58 1.66 -5.25
CA TYR A 74 -19.68 0.94 -6.53
C TYR A 74 -18.36 0.91 -7.31
N ARG A 75 -17.53 1.97 -7.25
CA ARG A 75 -16.18 1.93 -7.84
C ARG A 75 -15.27 0.94 -7.13
N PHE A 76 -15.39 0.82 -5.81
CA PHE A 76 -14.67 -0.19 -5.05
C PHE A 76 -15.15 -1.60 -5.40
N LYS A 77 -16.45 -1.79 -5.59
CA LYS A 77 -17.00 -3.05 -6.11
C LYS A 77 -16.41 -3.41 -7.47
N GLU A 78 -16.44 -2.50 -8.45
CA GLU A 78 -15.84 -2.74 -9.78
C GLU A 78 -14.34 -3.07 -9.68
N TYR A 79 -13.60 -2.36 -8.83
CA TYR A 79 -12.18 -2.60 -8.61
C TYR A 79 -11.93 -3.97 -7.96
N TYR A 80 -12.73 -4.32 -6.95
CA TYR A 80 -12.69 -5.61 -6.27
C TYR A 80 -13.03 -6.75 -7.23
N ASP A 81 -14.10 -6.61 -8.02
CA ASP A 81 -14.51 -7.57 -9.05
C ASP A 81 -13.42 -7.71 -10.12
N ARG A 82 -12.71 -6.65 -10.49
CA ARG A 82 -11.59 -6.75 -11.45
C ARG A 82 -10.38 -7.51 -10.88
N ILE A 83 -10.14 -7.43 -9.58
CA ILE A 83 -9.00 -8.10 -8.93
C ILE A 83 -9.33 -9.55 -8.58
N HIS A 84 -10.51 -9.80 -8.04
CA HIS A 84 -10.93 -11.10 -7.52
C HIS A 84 -11.86 -11.87 -8.47
N GLY A 85 -12.43 -11.21 -9.49
CA GLY A 85 -13.35 -11.84 -10.45
C GLY A 85 -12.68 -12.80 -11.43
N GLY A 86 -11.34 -12.88 -11.47
CA GLY A 86 -10.64 -13.96 -12.17
C GLY A 86 -10.67 -15.31 -11.45
N GLU A 87 -11.08 -15.35 -10.17
CA GLU A 87 -11.10 -16.55 -9.33
C GLU A 87 -12.52 -17.07 -9.05
N ARG A 88 -13.56 -16.44 -9.62
CA ARG A 88 -14.97 -16.82 -9.40
C ARG A 88 -15.73 -17.17 -10.68
N GLU A 89 -15.08 -17.81 -11.64
CA GLU A 89 -15.73 -18.51 -12.77
C GLU A 89 -15.51 -20.02 -12.69
#